data_AF-A0A2Z2PBB0-F1
#
_entry.id   AF-A0A2Z2PBB0-F1
#
_cell.length_a   1.000
_cell.length_b   1.000
_cell.length_c   1.000
_cell.angle_alpha   90.00
_cell.angle_beta   90.00
_cell.angle_gamma   90.00
#
_symmetry.space_group_name_H-M   'P 1'
#
loop_
_entity.id
_entity.type
_entity.pdbx_description
1 polymer ?
#
loop_
_entity_poly.entity_id
_entity_poly.type
_entity_poly.pdbx_seq_one_letter_code
_entity_poly.pdbx_strand_id
1 'polypeptide(L)'
;MAGGKRAKAGRRGKAEAPVAGAGDSPAPGPGGVPLPSPVAGTNLIIADIVLRAAGGLLRDRLEKGLLVRSYDTAKAEKLVDGRGVATSLALYGASRLARRSPLGLAVVAGGLAAKVFYDRGKRLEAKRRAKTRPGSES
;
A
#
# COMPACT_ATOMS: atom_id res chain seq x y z
N MET A 1 -22.35 45.19 18.25
CA MET A 1 -21.98 44.90 19.66
C MET A 1 -23.11 44.05 20.23
N ALA A 2 -22.99 42.85 20.79
CA ALA A 2 -21.91 42.00 21.30
C ALA A 2 -22.39 40.53 21.11
N GLY A 3 -21.57 39.51 20.83
CA GLY A 3 -20.48 39.01 21.69
C GLY A 3 -20.98 37.75 22.43
N GLY A 4 -20.60 36.56 21.96
CA GLY A 4 -21.13 35.27 22.43
C GLY A 4 -20.53 34.73 23.74
N LYS A 5 -20.84 33.46 24.06
CA LYS A 5 -20.06 32.58 24.95
C LYS A 5 -20.37 31.10 24.69
N ARG A 6 -19.30 30.31 24.75
CA ARG A 6 -19.18 28.86 24.56
C ARG A 6 -19.66 28.08 25.79
N ALA A 7 -20.05 26.83 25.62
CA ALA A 7 -19.78 25.78 26.61
C ALA A 7 -19.63 24.40 25.94
N LYS A 8 -18.43 23.81 26.10
CA LYS A 8 -18.08 22.43 25.77
C LYS A 8 -18.80 21.48 26.73
N ALA A 9 -19.53 20.50 26.21
CA ALA A 9 -19.93 19.33 26.98
C ALA A 9 -18.94 18.19 26.73
N GLY A 10 -18.09 17.91 27.73
CA GLY A 10 -17.11 16.83 27.72
C GLY A 10 -17.78 15.46 27.69
N ARG A 11 -17.41 14.64 26.69
CA ARG A 11 -17.80 13.24 26.62
C ARG A 11 -16.97 12.46 27.63
N ARG A 12 -17.60 12.15 28.77
CA ARG A 12 -17.05 11.35 29.88
C ARG A 12 -16.61 9.97 29.39
N GLY A 13 -15.51 9.51 29.97
CA GLY A 13 -14.82 8.26 29.65
C GLY A 13 -15.75 7.05 29.70
N LYS A 14 -15.63 6.21 28.68
CA LYS A 14 -16.22 4.87 28.65
C LYS A 14 -15.25 3.95 29.39
N ALA A 15 -15.62 3.54 30.60
CA ALA A 15 -14.92 2.50 31.33
C ALA A 15 -14.97 1.20 30.52
N GLU A 16 -13.81 0.56 30.32
CA GLU A 16 -13.71 -0.81 29.83
C GLU A 16 -14.21 -1.75 30.93
N ALA A 17 -15.33 -2.41 30.67
CA ALA A 17 -15.77 -3.57 31.45
C ALA A 17 -15.15 -4.85 30.83
N PRO A 18 -14.76 -5.83 31.64
CA PRO A 18 -14.14 -7.06 31.16
C PRO A 18 -15.22 -7.93 30.49
N VAL A 19 -15.01 -8.27 29.21
CA VAL A 19 -15.90 -9.21 28.51
C VAL A 19 -15.52 -10.65 28.85
N ALA A 20 -15.97 -11.09 30.03
CA ALA A 20 -16.10 -12.50 30.34
C ALA A 20 -17.38 -13.05 29.66
N GLY A 21 -17.19 -14.04 28.79
CA GLY A 21 -18.15 -15.07 28.35
C GLY A 21 -19.59 -14.66 28.05
N ALA A 22 -19.95 -14.58 26.77
CA ALA A 22 -21.34 -14.78 26.32
C ALA A 22 -21.42 -15.20 24.84
N GLY A 23 -21.93 -16.41 24.58
CA GLY A 23 -22.82 -16.67 23.44
C GLY A 23 -22.24 -17.48 22.28
N ASP A 24 -22.55 -18.79 22.26
CA ASP A 24 -22.49 -19.70 21.10
C ASP A 24 -23.42 -19.24 19.96
N SER A 25 -22.95 -18.31 19.13
CA SER A 25 -23.53 -18.06 17.81
C SER A 25 -22.44 -17.53 16.88
N PRO A 26 -22.20 -18.16 15.71
CA PRO A 26 -21.22 -17.66 14.76
C PRO A 26 -21.70 -16.31 14.25
N ALA A 27 -21.18 -15.22 14.82
CA ALA A 27 -21.40 -13.90 14.27
C ALA A 27 -20.92 -13.94 12.80
N PRO A 28 -21.80 -13.64 11.83
CA PRO A 28 -21.42 -13.69 10.42
C PRO A 28 -20.22 -12.75 10.21
N GLY A 29 -19.20 -13.25 9.54
CA GLY A 29 -18.04 -12.46 9.17
C GLY A 29 -18.43 -11.30 8.25
N PRO A 30 -17.50 -10.36 8.01
CA PRO A 30 -17.74 -9.23 7.12
C PRO A 30 -18.28 -9.71 5.76
N GLY A 31 -19.51 -9.32 5.40
CA GLY A 31 -20.14 -9.75 4.13
C GLY A 31 -20.89 -11.08 4.19
N GLY A 32 -21.24 -11.59 5.38
CA GLY A 32 -22.04 -12.82 5.52
C GLY A 32 -21.23 -14.12 5.32
N VAL A 33 -19.91 -14.02 5.15
CA VAL A 33 -19.05 -15.20 5.09
C VAL A 33 -18.85 -15.76 6.49
N PRO A 34 -19.09 -17.07 6.69
CA PRO A 34 -18.83 -17.71 7.98
C PRO A 34 -17.35 -17.57 8.34
N LEU A 35 -17.08 -17.16 9.57
CA LEU A 35 -15.71 -17.07 10.07
C LEU A 35 -15.16 -18.48 10.35
N PRO A 36 -13.86 -18.73 10.11
CA PRO A 36 -13.25 -20.04 10.31
C PRO A 36 -13.36 -20.58 11.74
N SER A 37 -13.40 -19.69 12.74
CA SER A 37 -13.55 -20.01 14.15
C SER A 37 -14.66 -19.16 14.79
N PRO A 38 -15.41 -19.69 15.78
CA PRO A 38 -16.35 -18.90 16.57
C PRO A 38 -15.65 -17.88 17.48
N VAL A 39 -14.33 -18.01 17.70
CA VAL A 39 -13.55 -17.11 18.55
C VAL A 39 -12.91 -16.00 17.71
N ALA A 40 -13.25 -14.74 18.00
CA ALA A 40 -12.74 -13.57 17.28
C ALA A 40 -11.20 -13.48 17.26
N GLY A 41 -10.54 -13.75 18.39
CA GLY A 41 -9.09 -13.74 18.49
C GLY A 41 -8.41 -14.76 17.56
N THR A 42 -8.97 -15.96 17.45
CA THR A 42 -8.46 -17.00 16.54
C THR A 42 -8.60 -16.59 15.08
N ASN A 43 -9.71 -15.95 14.71
CA ASN A 43 -9.89 -15.43 13.35
C ASN A 43 -8.85 -14.37 12.97
N LEU A 44 -8.45 -13.52 13.92
CA LEU A 44 -7.39 -12.52 13.69
C LEU A 44 -6.02 -13.19 13.47
N ILE A 45 -5.70 -14.21 14.26
CA ILE A 45 -4.46 -14.98 14.09
C ILE A 45 -4.44 -15.67 12.72
N ILE A 46 -5.54 -16.33 12.35
CA ILE A 46 -5.69 -16.97 11.04
C ILE A 46 -5.52 -15.93 9.92
N ALA A 47 -6.18 -14.78 10.03
CA ALA A 47 -6.08 -13.71 9.04
C ALA A 47 -4.65 -13.18 8.89
N ASP A 48 -3.91 -12.98 9.99
CA ASP A 48 -2.50 -12.53 9.93
C ASP A 48 -1.59 -13.56 9.26
N ILE A 49 -1.75 -14.84 9.58
CA ILE A 49 -0.99 -15.94 8.98
C ILE A 49 -1.25 -16.00 7.47
N VAL A 50 -2.52 -15.98 7.07
CA VAL A 50 -2.92 -16.03 5.66
C VAL A 50 -2.39 -14.80 4.92
N LEU A 51 -2.51 -13.61 5.49
CA LEU A 51 -1.99 -12.38 4.89
C LEU A 51 -0.47 -12.43 4.70
N ARG A 52 0.27 -12.92 5.70
CA ARG A 52 1.73 -13.07 5.61
C ARG A 52 2.14 -14.10 4.57
N ALA A 53 1.45 -15.24 4.48
CA ALA A 53 1.70 -16.27 3.48
C ALA A 53 1.41 -15.77 2.05
N ALA A 54 0.25 -15.12 1.86
CA ALA A 54 -0.12 -14.52 0.58
C ALA A 54 0.86 -13.42 0.15
N GLY A 55 1.30 -12.59 1.10
CA GLY A 55 2.30 -11.54 0.86
C GLY A 55 3.66 -12.08 0.39
N GLY A 56 4.14 -13.17 1.00
CA GLY A 56 5.36 -13.85 0.58
C GLY A 56 5.28 -14.39 -0.85
N LEU A 57 4.20 -15.11 -1.18
CA LEU A 57 3.97 -15.64 -2.52
C LEU A 57 3.87 -14.53 -3.58
N LEU A 58 3.18 -13.43 -3.26
CA LEU A 58 3.08 -12.29 -4.17
C LEU A 58 4.46 -11.67 -4.43
N ARG A 59 5.29 -11.51 -3.38
CA ARG A 59 6.64 -11.00 -3.50
C ARG A 59 7.50 -11.87 -4.42
N ASP A 60 7.51 -13.18 -4.23
CA ASP A 60 8.32 -14.09 -5.04
C ASP A 60 7.94 -14.04 -6.52
N ARG A 61 6.64 -13.87 -6.81
CA ARG A 61 6.13 -13.71 -8.18
C ARG A 61 6.54 -12.39 -8.80
N LEU A 62 6.55 -11.31 -8.02
CA LEU A 62 7.05 -10.00 -8.46
C LEU A 62 8.56 -10.04 -8.70
N GLU A 63 9.34 -10.65 -7.81
CA GLU A 63 10.78 -10.82 -7.99
C GLU A 63 11.07 -11.56 -9.30
N LYS A 64 10.46 -12.74 -9.52
CA LYS A 64 10.64 -13.50 -10.76
C LYS A 64 10.18 -12.75 -12.01
N GLY A 65 9.03 -12.08 -11.95
CA GLY A 65 8.46 -11.31 -13.07
C GLY A 65 9.29 -10.08 -13.45
N LEU A 66 9.95 -9.45 -12.47
CA LEU A 66 10.85 -8.33 -12.70
C LEU A 66 12.24 -8.81 -13.14
N LEU A 67 12.81 -9.85 -12.52
CA LEU A 67 14.12 -10.40 -12.89
C LEU A 67 14.17 -10.86 -14.35
N VAL A 68 13.12 -11.52 -14.84
CA VAL A 68 13.05 -12.00 -16.23
C VAL A 68 12.92 -10.85 -17.24
N ARG A 69 12.44 -9.68 -16.82
CA ARG A 69 12.00 -8.63 -17.75
C ARG A 69 12.80 -7.33 -17.65
N SER A 70 13.57 -7.11 -16.57
CA SER A 70 13.98 -5.76 -16.21
C SER A 70 15.42 -5.39 -16.56
N TYR A 71 16.48 -6.11 -16.19
CA TYR A 71 17.83 -5.52 -16.37
C TYR A 71 18.96 -6.55 -16.54
N ASP A 72 19.77 -6.29 -17.55
CA ASP A 72 21.14 -6.79 -17.70
C ASP A 72 21.97 -6.33 -16.47
N THR A 73 22.74 -7.22 -15.85
CA THR A 73 23.42 -6.97 -14.55
C THR A 73 24.31 -5.72 -14.59
N ALA A 74 24.97 -5.46 -15.71
CA ALA A 74 25.81 -4.29 -15.91
C ALA A 74 25.03 -2.94 -15.89
N LYS A 75 23.75 -2.95 -16.25
CA LYS A 75 22.90 -1.75 -16.16
C LYS A 75 22.31 -1.59 -14.76
N ALA A 76 22.10 -2.68 -14.04
CA ALA A 76 21.64 -2.63 -12.65
C ALA A 76 22.71 -2.00 -11.76
N GLU A 77 23.98 -2.35 -11.94
CA GLU A 77 25.11 -1.80 -11.17
C GLU A 77 25.21 -0.28 -11.31
N LYS A 78 25.16 0.24 -12.55
CA LYS A 78 25.14 1.70 -12.81
C LYS A 78 23.93 2.43 -12.21
N LEU A 79 22.79 1.75 -12.08
CA LEU A 79 21.59 2.31 -11.45
C LEU A 79 21.64 2.28 -9.93
N VAL A 80 22.40 1.34 -9.34
CA VAL A 80 22.60 1.23 -7.89
C VAL A 80 23.66 2.24 -7.44
N ASP A 81 24.79 2.34 -8.13
CA ASP A 81 25.87 3.27 -7.81
C ASP A 81 25.44 4.74 -7.90
N GLY A 82 24.45 5.04 -8.73
CA GLY A 82 23.88 6.39 -8.86
C GLY A 82 22.87 6.78 -7.76
N ARG A 83 22.49 5.88 -6.84
CA ARG A 83 21.53 6.21 -5.77
C ARG A 83 22.22 6.99 -4.65
N GLY A 84 22.01 8.30 -4.64
CA GLY A 84 22.51 9.18 -3.58
C GLY A 84 21.82 8.96 -2.22
N VAL A 85 22.44 9.49 -1.15
CA VAL A 85 21.94 9.47 0.24
C VAL A 85 20.48 9.96 0.35
N ALA A 86 20.10 10.95 -0.46
CA ALA A 86 18.74 11.46 -0.52
C ALA A 86 17.71 10.39 -0.94
N THR A 87 18.06 9.51 -1.88
CA THR A 87 17.20 8.41 -2.31
C THR A 87 17.01 7.39 -1.17
N SER A 88 18.07 7.07 -0.44
CA SER A 88 18.00 6.18 0.71
C SER A 88 17.13 6.75 1.83
N LEU A 89 17.25 8.05 2.12
CA LEU A 89 16.40 8.75 3.09
C LEU A 89 14.93 8.78 2.64
N ALA A 90 14.67 9.05 1.35
CA ALA A 90 13.33 9.03 0.80
C ALA A 90 12.71 7.63 0.87
N LEU A 91 13.46 6.59 0.53
CA LEU A 91 13.04 5.19 0.65
C LEU A 91 12.71 4.83 2.10
N TYR A 92 13.56 5.22 3.05
CA TYR A 92 13.32 4.98 4.47
C TYR A 92 12.06 5.72 4.95
N GLY A 93 11.92 6.99 4.60
CA GLY A 93 10.75 7.82 4.93
C GLY A 93 9.45 7.24 4.37
N ALA A 94 9.43 6.90 3.09
CA ALA A 94 8.28 6.27 2.42
C ALA A 94 7.94 4.92 3.07
N SER A 95 8.94 4.10 3.39
CA SER A 95 8.75 2.80 4.04
C SER A 95 8.20 2.92 5.45
N ARG A 96 8.62 3.93 6.21
CA ARG A 96 8.08 4.21 7.55
C ARG A 96 6.65 4.71 7.46
N LEU A 97 6.36 5.61 6.52
CA LEU A 97 5.02 6.15 6.29
C LEU A 97 4.03 5.07 5.86
N ALA A 98 4.44 4.21 4.93
CA ALA A 98 3.61 3.11 4.43
C ALA A 98 3.26 2.08 5.53
N ARG A 99 4.17 1.82 6.47
CA ARG A 99 3.96 0.84 7.55
C ARG A 99 3.21 1.40 8.77
N ARG A 100 3.21 2.72 8.98
CA ARG A 100 2.64 3.32 10.19
C ARG A 100 1.10 3.40 10.13
N SER A 101 0.50 3.43 8.94
CA SER A 101 -0.96 3.46 8.81
C SER A 101 -1.45 3.03 7.42
N PRO A 102 -2.72 2.54 7.31
CA PRO A 102 -3.36 2.23 6.02
C PRO A 102 -3.44 3.45 5.08
N LEU A 103 -3.67 4.64 5.62
CA LEU A 103 -3.68 5.89 4.84
C LEU A 103 -2.28 6.22 4.28
N GLY A 104 -1.22 6.02 5.07
CA GLY A 104 0.16 6.21 4.61
C GLY A 104 0.52 5.25 3.48
N LEU A 105 0.08 3.99 3.58
CA LEU A 105 0.21 3.02 2.49
C LEU A 105 -0.52 3.48 1.23
N ALA A 106 -1.78 3.94 1.35
CA ALA A 106 -2.56 4.40 0.21
C ALA A 106 -1.88 5.58 -0.52
N VAL A 107 -1.30 6.52 0.22
CA VAL A 107 -0.56 7.65 -0.36
C VAL A 107 0.69 7.18 -1.11
N VAL A 108 1.51 6.33 -0.48
CA VAL A 108 2.77 5.85 -1.09
C VAL A 108 2.47 4.96 -2.31
N ALA A 109 1.59 3.98 -2.16
CA ALA A 109 1.19 3.08 -3.24
C ALA A 109 0.48 3.83 -4.37
N GLY A 110 -0.42 4.76 -4.03
CA GLY A 110 -1.14 5.60 -4.98
C GLY A 110 -0.20 6.52 -5.76
N GLY A 111 0.77 7.17 -5.09
CA GLY A 111 1.77 8.01 -5.74
C GLY A 111 2.66 7.23 -6.72
N LEU A 112 3.08 6.02 -6.33
CA LEU A 112 3.83 5.13 -7.22
C LEU A 112 2.99 4.69 -8.43
N ALA A 113 1.74 4.27 -8.21
CA ALA A 113 0.83 3.87 -9.28
C ALA A 113 0.58 5.03 -10.27
N ALA A 114 0.33 6.24 -9.76
CA ALA A 114 0.15 7.43 -10.57
C ALA A 114 1.38 7.71 -11.44
N LYS A 115 2.60 7.58 -10.88
CA LYS A 115 3.84 7.76 -11.63
C LYS A 115 3.98 6.74 -12.76
N VAL A 116 3.69 5.47 -12.49
CA VAL A 116 3.74 4.40 -13.49
C VAL A 116 2.76 4.67 -14.64
N PHE A 117 1.52 5.08 -14.33
CA PHE A 117 0.54 5.41 -15.35
C PHE A 117 0.95 6.64 -16.17
N TYR A 118 1.51 7.66 -15.53
CA TYR A 118 2.04 8.84 -16.22
C TYR A 118 3.15 8.46 -17.19
N ASP A 119 4.15 7.69 -16.76
CA ASP A 119 5.28 7.28 -17.60
C ASP A 119 4.83 6.39 -18.76
N ARG A 120 3.86 5.50 -18.51
CA ARG A 120 3.26 4.67 -19.55
C ARG A 120 2.53 5.53 -20.58
N GLY A 121 1.76 6.52 -20.14
CA GLY A 121 1.09 7.50 -20.99
C GLY A 121 2.09 8.26 -21.85
N LYS A 122 3.13 8.83 -21.24
CA LYS A 122 4.19 9.56 -21.95
C LYS A 122 4.94 8.71 -22.96
N ARG A 123 5.21 7.44 -22.66
CA ARG A 123 5.82 6.50 -23.63
C ARG A 123 4.93 6.25 -24.83
N LEU A 124 3.62 6.16 -24.65
CA LEU A 124 2.67 5.99 -25.76
C LEU A 124 2.59 7.26 -26.60
N GLU A 125 2.57 8.44 -25.97
CA GLU A 125 2.64 9.73 -26.68
C GLU A 125 3.93 9.87 -27.49
N ALA A 126 5.08 9.54 -26.89
CA ALA A 126 6.37 9.59 -27.56
C ALA A 126 6.42 8.65 -28.77
N LYS A 127 5.88 7.43 -28.64
CA LYS A 127 5.77 6.47 -29.76
C LYS A 127 4.87 6.97 -30.88
N ARG A 128 3.74 7.62 -30.55
CA ARG A 128 2.85 8.22 -31.55
C ARG A 128 3.54 9.36 -32.28
N ARG A 129 4.22 10.25 -31.56
CA ARG A 129 5.01 11.36 -32.15
C ARG A 129 6.14 10.86 -33.03
N ALA A 130 6.84 9.80 -32.63
CA ALA A 130 7.87 9.17 -33.45
C ALA A 130 7.29 8.55 -34.74
N LYS A 131 6.11 7.94 -34.67
CA LYS A 131 5.41 7.40 -35.85
C LYS A 131 4.90 8.48 -36.81
N THR A 132 4.57 9.68 -36.31
CA THR A 132 4.11 10.83 -37.12
C THR A 132 5.27 11.65 -37.71
N ARG A 133 6.53 11.32 -37.44
CA ARG A 133 7.71 11.88 -38.12
C ARG A 133 8.33 10.92 -39.15
N PRO A 134 7.62 10.42 -40.18
CA PRO A 134 8.31 9.88 -41.34
C PRO A 134 8.74 11.06 -42.23
N GLY A 135 10.05 11.29 -42.36
CA GLY A 135 10.62 12.06 -43.47
C GLY A 135 11.06 13.49 -43.19
N SER A 136 12.03 13.70 -42.29
CA SER A 136 12.85 14.92 -42.33
C SER A 136 14.32 14.57 -42.08
N GLU A 137 14.93 13.97 -43.09
CA GLU A 137 16.37 13.71 -43.33
C GLU A 137 16.38 12.67 -44.48
N SER A 138 17.05 12.80 -45.62
CA SER A 138 17.81 13.83 -46.33
C SER A 138 17.95 13.30 -47.75
#